data_AF-A0A4Q2ZB87-F1
#
_entry.id   AF-A0A4Q2ZB87-F1
#
_cell.length_a   1.000
_cell.length_b   1.000
_cell.length_c   1.000
_cell.angle_alpha   90.00
_cell.angle_beta   90.00
_cell.angle_gamma   90.00
#
_symmetry.space_group_name_H-M   'P 1'
#
loop_
_entity.id
_entity.type
_entity.pdbx_description
1 polymer ?
#
loop_
_entity_poly.entity_id
_entity_poly.type
_entity_poly.pdbx_seq_one_letter_code
_entity_poly.pdbx_strand_id
1 'polypeptide(L)'
;MMKWIVIVILTVLVGGSWMLFNQTGGQMSALQEQITAVEETGDPEEKLPAMEAELNALEGQKTFNGILLTFLCAGLLGIFFVVYALPFFAQRVTHAVYDSAEEVEKDPMHDARSLMAQGDYEGAIEAYKLAAAADPLNRLPWVEIAKVYKDHLDDPASAVQTIRHALESQEWEVNDAAYFLFRLAELYDEVEGNRASAIAIMNQVVEQFPGTRHSANATHKLHEWEASAAQAEEAEFIARQKANQNRPS
;
A
#
# COMPACT_ATOMS: atom_id res chain seq x y z
N MET A 1 -22.07 26.31 13.31
CA MET A 1 -22.71 27.21 14.30
C MET A 1 -23.65 26.48 15.26
N MET A 2 -24.61 25.69 14.79
CA MET A 2 -25.62 25.03 15.67
C MET A 2 -25.04 24.13 16.78
N LYS A 3 -23.95 23.38 16.51
CA LYS A 3 -23.31 22.49 17.51
C LYS A 3 -22.75 23.25 18.72
N TRP A 4 -22.15 24.41 18.49
CA TRP A 4 -21.57 25.25 19.55
C TRP A 4 -22.67 25.87 20.43
N ILE A 5 -23.79 26.26 19.82
CA ILE A 5 -24.95 26.79 20.55
C ILE A 5 -25.49 25.72 21.50
N VAL A 6 -25.64 24.48 21.05
CA VAL A 6 -26.14 23.36 21.89
C VAL A 6 -25.20 23.08 23.06
N ILE A 7 -23.88 23.06 22.84
CA ILE A 7 -22.90 22.84 23.91
C ILE A 7 -22.95 23.97 24.94
N VAL A 8 -22.97 25.23 24.49
CA VAL A 8 -23.05 26.39 25.38
C VAL A 8 -24.33 26.35 26.22
N ILE A 9 -25.48 26.03 25.62
CA ILE A 9 -26.75 25.89 26.34
C ILE A 9 -26.63 24.79 27.40
N LEU A 10 -26.11 23.61 27.05
CA LEU A 10 -25.95 22.51 28.00
C LEU A 10 -24.98 22.85 29.13
N THR A 11 -23.86 23.53 28.83
CA THR A 11 -22.91 23.98 29.86
C THR A 11 -23.56 24.98 30.81
N VAL A 12 -24.36 25.92 30.31
CA VAL A 12 -25.13 26.85 31.13
C VAL A 12 -26.16 26.12 32.00
N LEU A 13 -26.88 25.14 31.45
CA LEU A 13 -27.84 24.32 32.20
C LEU A 13 -27.17 23.49 33.30
N VAL A 14 -26.02 22.88 33.03
CA VAL A 14 -25.21 22.17 34.04
C VAL A 14 -24.79 23.13 35.15
N GLY A 15 -24.26 24.31 34.79
CA GLY A 15 -23.84 25.33 35.75
C GLY A 15 -25.00 25.83 36.63
N GLY A 16 -26.16 26.10 36.03
CA GLY A 16 -27.36 26.49 36.75
C GLY A 16 -27.88 25.38 37.67
N SER A 17 -27.86 24.13 37.21
CA SER A 17 -28.28 22.97 38.01
C SER A 17 -27.34 22.73 39.19
N TRP A 18 -26.03 22.89 39.01
CA TRP A 18 -25.05 22.85 40.12
C TRP A 18 -25.37 23.96 41.12
N MET A 19 -25.53 25.21 40.66
CA MET A 19 -25.82 26.34 41.54
C MET A 19 -27.06 26.11 42.41
N LEU A 20 -28.15 25.60 41.81
CA LEU A 20 -29.37 25.23 42.54
C LEU A 20 -29.12 24.11 43.55
N PHE A 21 -28.42 23.03 43.17
CA PHE A 21 -28.09 21.93 44.08
C PHE A 21 -27.27 22.42 45.29
N ASN A 22 -26.28 23.29 45.06
CA ASN A 22 -25.44 23.84 46.10
C ASN A 22 -26.20 24.80 47.03
N GLN A 23 -27.05 25.66 46.46
CA GLN A 23 -27.89 26.59 47.23
C GLN A 23 -28.88 25.84 48.13
N THR A 24 -29.61 24.85 47.61
CA THR A 24 -30.53 24.02 48.42
C THR A 24 -29.75 23.28 49.51
N GLY A 25 -28.52 22.81 49.22
CA GLY A 25 -27.65 22.22 50.23
C GLY A 25 -27.29 23.18 51.37
N GLY A 26 -26.97 24.44 51.06
CA GLY A 26 -26.68 25.47 52.07
C GLY A 26 -27.90 25.86 52.91
N GLN A 27 -29.07 25.99 52.29
CA GLN A 27 -30.34 26.26 52.99
C GLN A 27 -30.70 25.14 53.97
N MET A 28 -30.54 23.89 53.54
CA MET A 28 -30.79 22.71 54.36
C MET A 28 -29.88 22.67 55.59
N SER A 29 -28.58 22.96 55.43
CA SER A 29 -27.64 23.03 56.55
C SER A 29 -27.97 24.16 57.53
N ALA A 30 -28.34 25.34 57.03
CA ALA A 30 -28.73 26.47 57.88
C ALA A 30 -30.03 26.21 58.64
N LEU A 31 -31.00 25.51 58.03
CA LEU A 31 -32.25 25.13 58.69
C LEU A 31 -32.00 24.06 59.76
N GLN A 32 -31.12 23.10 59.48
CA GLN A 32 -30.76 22.05 60.43
C GLN A 32 -30.03 22.61 61.66
N GLU A 33 -29.17 23.61 61.49
CA GLU A 33 -28.53 24.34 62.60
C GLU A 33 -29.57 25.09 63.45
N GLN A 34 -30.59 25.68 62.83
CA GLN A 34 -31.69 26.32 63.58
C GLN A 34 -32.55 25.32 64.33
N ILE A 35 -32.83 24.14 63.77
CA ILE A 35 -33.56 23.07 64.45
C ILE A 35 -32.81 22.65 65.72
N THR A 36 -31.50 22.38 65.62
CA THR A 36 -30.67 22.02 66.78
C THR A 36 -30.65 23.12 67.85
N ALA A 37 -30.57 24.39 67.46
CA ALA A 37 -30.62 25.51 68.41
C ALA A 37 -31.97 25.63 69.14
N VAL A 38 -33.09 25.33 68.46
CA VAL A 38 -34.44 25.34 69.06
C VAL A 38 -34.63 24.16 70.02
N GLU A 39 -34.08 22.99 69.70
CA GLU A 39 -34.07 21.82 70.59
C GLU A 39 -33.31 22.08 71.90
N GLU A 40 -32.19 22.82 71.85
CA GLU A 40 -31.38 23.15 73.03
C GLU A 40 -31.98 24.26 73.93
N THR A 41 -32.79 25.16 73.36
CA THR A 41 -33.34 26.35 74.07
C THR A 41 -34.71 26.15 74.72
N GLY A 42 -35.37 25.01 74.46
CA GLY A 42 -36.49 24.54 75.28
C GLY A 42 -37.90 25.05 74.93
N ASP A 43 -38.14 25.54 73.70
CA ASP A 43 -39.49 25.82 73.19
C ASP A 43 -39.86 24.94 71.96
N PRO A 44 -39.99 23.61 72.14
CA PRO A 44 -40.05 22.63 71.05
C PRO A 44 -41.46 22.41 70.45
N GLU A 45 -42.55 22.75 71.15
CA GLU A 45 -43.88 22.22 70.80
C GLU A 45 -44.56 22.90 69.59
N GLU A 46 -44.23 24.15 69.27
CA GLU A 46 -44.93 24.89 68.20
C GLU A 46 -44.12 25.01 66.89
N LYS A 47 -42.79 25.15 66.97
CA LYS A 47 -41.95 25.49 65.81
C LYS A 47 -41.28 24.32 65.12
N LEU A 48 -40.97 23.24 65.85
CA LEU A 48 -40.25 22.08 65.30
C LEU A 48 -40.99 21.39 64.14
N PRO A 49 -42.32 21.12 64.22
CA PRO A 49 -43.01 20.42 63.14
C PRO A 49 -43.00 21.19 61.81
N ALA A 50 -43.05 22.52 61.87
CA ALA A 50 -42.98 23.39 60.70
C ALA A 50 -41.58 23.38 60.06
N MET A 51 -40.52 23.44 60.89
CA MET A 51 -39.13 23.41 60.43
C MET A 51 -38.75 22.03 59.87
N GLU A 52 -39.22 20.94 60.46
CA GLU A 52 -39.04 19.58 59.93
C GLU A 52 -39.75 19.38 58.59
N ALA A 53 -40.96 19.93 58.42
CA ALA A 53 -41.68 19.89 57.15
C ALA A 53 -40.93 20.67 56.04
N GLU A 54 -40.36 21.82 56.39
CA GLU A 54 -39.53 22.62 55.48
C GLU A 54 -38.21 21.90 55.13
N LEU A 55 -37.58 21.23 56.10
CA LEU A 55 -36.37 20.43 55.87
C LEU A 55 -36.64 19.27 54.90
N ASN A 56 -37.72 18.52 55.12
CA ASN A 56 -38.13 17.42 54.23
C ASN A 56 -38.43 17.92 52.80
N ALA A 57 -39.02 19.12 52.66
CA ALA A 57 -39.26 19.73 51.35
C ALA A 57 -37.93 20.10 50.65
N LEU A 58 -36.97 20.68 51.39
CA LEU A 58 -35.64 20.99 50.88
C LEU A 58 -34.84 19.74 50.51
N GLU A 59 -34.96 18.65 51.27
CA GLU A 59 -34.35 17.35 50.94
C GLU A 59 -34.90 16.79 49.62
N GLY A 60 -36.22 16.84 49.43
CA GLY A 60 -36.85 16.45 48.17
C GLY A 60 -36.35 17.28 46.98
N GLN A 61 -36.28 18.60 47.15
CA GLN A 61 -35.77 19.53 46.13
C GLN A 61 -34.29 19.27 45.82
N LYS A 62 -33.46 19.02 46.83
CA LYS A 62 -32.04 18.72 46.67
C LYS A 62 -31.82 17.41 45.92
N THR A 63 -32.61 16.39 46.26
CA THR A 63 -32.56 15.07 45.60
C THR A 63 -32.93 15.22 44.12
N PHE A 64 -34.01 15.94 43.81
CA PHE A 64 -34.41 16.23 42.44
C PHE A 64 -33.31 16.99 41.66
N ASN A 65 -32.75 18.05 42.25
CA ASN A 65 -31.67 18.84 41.65
C ASN A 65 -30.41 17.98 41.40
N GLY A 66 -30.10 17.06 42.30
CA GLY A 66 -28.97 16.13 42.15
C GLY A 66 -29.16 15.15 40.99
N ILE A 67 -30.36 14.60 40.83
CA ILE A 67 -30.71 13.73 39.69
C ILE A 67 -30.60 14.51 38.38
N LEU A 68 -31.18 15.71 38.33
CA LEU A 68 -31.11 16.58 37.15
C LEU A 68 -29.66 16.90 36.76
N LEU A 69 -28.83 17.29 37.74
CA LEU A 69 -27.41 17.57 37.53
C LEU A 69 -26.67 16.35 36.95
N THR A 70 -26.95 15.16 37.47
CA THR A 70 -26.34 13.92 37.01
C THR A 70 -26.67 13.65 35.53
N PHE A 71 -27.95 13.78 35.13
CA PHE A 71 -28.36 13.60 33.74
C PHE A 71 -27.75 14.66 32.80
N LEU A 72 -27.71 15.92 33.22
CA LEU A 72 -27.13 17.00 32.42
C LEU A 72 -25.62 16.81 32.23
N CYS A 73 -24.90 16.44 33.29
CA CYS A 73 -23.47 16.12 33.22
C CYS A 73 -23.19 14.92 32.32
N ALA A 74 -23.95 13.83 32.47
CA ALA A 74 -23.82 12.64 31.62
C ALA A 74 -24.10 12.97 30.15
N GLY A 75 -25.14 13.77 29.87
CA GLY A 75 -25.48 14.21 28.52
C GLY A 75 -24.37 15.06 27.88
N LEU A 76 -23.82 16.03 28.62
CA LEU A 76 -22.73 16.87 28.13
C LEU A 76 -21.46 16.04 27.83
N LEU A 77 -21.08 15.14 28.73
CA LEU A 77 -19.94 14.24 28.54
C LEU A 77 -20.15 13.28 27.36
N GLY A 78 -21.36 12.72 27.22
CA GLY A 78 -21.71 11.83 26.11
C GLY A 78 -21.61 12.54 24.75
N ILE A 79 -22.16 13.75 24.64
CA ILE A 79 -22.07 14.56 23.41
C ILE A 79 -20.61 14.89 23.11
N PHE A 80 -19.84 15.31 24.12
CA PHE A 80 -18.42 15.59 23.94
C PHE A 80 -17.66 14.37 23.41
N PHE A 81 -17.89 13.20 24.01
CA PHE A 81 -17.26 11.96 23.60
C PHE A 81 -17.59 11.60 22.15
N VAL A 82 -18.87 11.62 21.77
CA VAL A 82 -19.30 11.25 20.41
C VAL A 82 -18.86 12.25 19.35
N VAL A 83 -18.90 13.56 19.65
CA VAL A 83 -18.60 14.61 18.66
C VAL A 83 -17.10 14.86 18.52
N TYR A 84 -16.31 14.67 19.58
CA TYR A 84 -14.89 15.04 19.58
C TYR A 84 -13.95 13.86 19.83
N ALA A 85 -14.19 13.06 20.87
CA ALA A 85 -13.27 11.98 21.23
C ALA A 85 -13.32 10.84 20.20
N LEU A 86 -14.51 10.38 19.83
CA LEU A 86 -14.70 9.26 18.92
C LEU A 86 -14.11 9.56 17.52
N PRO A 87 -14.37 10.73 16.88
CA PRO A 87 -13.73 11.05 15.60
C PRO A 87 -12.22 11.20 15.70
N PHE A 88 -11.69 11.75 16.79
CA PHE A 88 -10.25 11.86 17.01
C PHE A 88 -9.56 10.48 17.02
N PHE A 89 -10.12 9.51 17.73
CA PHE A 89 -9.59 8.15 17.73
C PHE A 89 -9.83 7.42 16.41
N ALA A 90 -11.01 7.60 15.80
CA ALA A 90 -11.31 7.01 14.50
C ALA A 90 -10.30 7.47 13.45
N GLN A 91 -10.01 8.77 13.36
CA GLN A 91 -9.00 9.30 12.44
C GLN A 91 -7.62 8.70 12.70
N ARG A 92 -7.19 8.61 13.96
CA ARG A 92 -5.89 7.99 14.33
C ARG A 92 -5.78 6.53 13.89
N VAL A 93 -6.83 5.74 14.08
CA VAL A 93 -6.88 4.34 13.65
C VAL A 93 -6.94 4.23 12.13
N THR A 94 -7.75 5.07 11.48
CA THR A 94 -7.85 5.11 10.02
C THR A 94 -6.51 5.44 9.38
N HIS A 95 -5.80 6.47 9.84
CA HIS A 95 -4.46 6.81 9.33
C HIS A 95 -3.45 5.68 9.56
N ALA A 96 -3.45 5.07 10.75
CA ALA A 96 -2.54 3.95 11.04
C ALA A 96 -2.76 2.70 10.18
N VAL A 97 -3.98 2.51 9.63
CA VAL A 97 -4.34 1.33 8.82
C VAL A 97 -4.32 1.64 7.32
N TYR A 98 -4.69 2.86 6.91
CA TYR A 98 -4.79 3.26 5.49
C TYR A 98 -3.52 3.94 4.97
N ASP A 99 -2.80 4.78 5.73
CA ASP A 99 -1.55 5.41 5.24
C ASP A 99 -0.45 4.36 5.03
N SER A 100 -0.48 3.24 5.76
CA SER A 100 0.41 2.09 5.53
C SER A 100 0.16 1.35 4.21
N ALA A 101 -0.94 1.66 3.50
CA ALA A 101 -1.26 1.09 2.19
C ALA A 101 -1.14 2.11 1.03
N GLU A 102 -0.81 3.38 1.32
CA GLU A 102 -0.73 4.47 0.34
C GLU A 102 0.70 5.02 0.14
N GLU A 103 1.73 4.28 0.58
CA GLU A 103 2.98 4.30 -0.18
C GLU A 103 2.75 3.46 -1.43
N VAL A 104 2.16 4.08 -2.47
CA VAL A 104 2.26 3.55 -3.82
C VAL A 104 3.76 3.45 -4.09
N GLU A 105 4.31 2.25 -3.98
CA GLU A 105 5.63 1.92 -4.48
C GLU A 105 5.64 2.42 -5.93
N LYS A 106 6.28 3.57 -6.16
CA LYS A 106 6.31 4.18 -7.47
C LYS A 106 7.02 3.16 -8.34
N ASP A 107 6.26 2.49 -9.20
CA ASP A 107 6.78 1.56 -10.20
C ASP A 107 8.04 2.21 -10.81
N PRO A 108 9.24 1.65 -10.56
CA PRO A 108 10.50 2.29 -10.96
C PRO A 108 10.58 2.54 -12.46
N MET A 109 9.77 1.84 -13.25
CA MET A 109 9.70 1.97 -14.71
C MET A 109 8.52 2.82 -15.20
N HIS A 110 7.75 3.50 -14.33
CA HIS A 110 6.60 4.29 -14.77
C HIS A 110 7.00 5.34 -15.81
N ASP A 111 8.04 6.13 -15.55
CA ASP A 111 8.47 7.20 -16.45
C ASP A 111 8.92 6.62 -17.81
N ALA A 112 9.67 5.51 -17.78
CA ALA A 112 10.10 4.81 -18.99
C ALA A 112 8.92 4.30 -19.83
N ARG A 113 7.89 3.72 -19.18
CA ARG A 113 6.66 3.26 -19.86
C ARG A 113 5.85 4.42 -20.44
N SER A 114 5.85 5.58 -19.77
CA SER A 114 5.20 6.79 -20.27
C SER A 114 5.89 7.30 -21.54
N LEU A 115 7.22 7.33 -21.55
CA LEU A 115 8.02 7.73 -22.71
C LEU A 115 7.87 6.73 -23.88
N MET A 116 7.86 5.43 -23.59
CA MET A 116 7.53 4.39 -24.57
C MET A 116 6.17 4.62 -25.24
N ALA A 117 5.14 4.94 -24.45
CA ALA A 117 3.80 5.21 -24.98
C ALA A 117 3.72 6.49 -25.82
N GLN A 118 4.62 7.45 -25.57
CA GLN A 118 4.74 8.68 -26.36
C GLN A 118 5.57 8.47 -27.64
N GLY A 119 6.22 7.31 -27.79
CA GLY A 119 7.16 7.05 -28.89
C GLY A 119 8.54 7.70 -28.70
N ASP A 120 8.82 8.24 -27.52
CA ASP A 120 10.15 8.74 -27.15
C ASP A 120 11.01 7.57 -26.66
N TYR A 121 11.53 6.80 -27.62
CA TYR A 121 12.26 5.55 -27.36
C TYR A 121 13.62 5.81 -26.72
N GLU A 122 14.33 6.83 -27.16
CA GLU A 122 15.60 7.26 -26.59
C GLU A 122 15.42 7.79 -25.17
N GLY A 123 14.38 8.60 -24.93
CA GLY A 123 14.01 9.03 -23.58
C GLY A 123 13.64 7.86 -22.68
N ALA A 124 12.89 6.89 -23.19
CA ALA A 124 12.54 5.68 -22.46
C ALA A 124 13.77 4.86 -22.06
N ILE A 125 14.77 4.72 -22.94
CA ILE A 125 16.02 4.02 -22.64
C ILE A 125 16.74 4.67 -21.46
N GLU A 126 16.83 6.01 -21.43
CA GLU A 126 17.47 6.72 -20.31
C GLU A 126 16.68 6.53 -19.00
N ALA A 127 15.35 6.57 -19.05
CA ALA A 127 14.51 6.29 -17.89
C ALA A 127 14.63 4.84 -17.40
N TYR A 128 14.75 3.85 -18.29
CA TYR A 128 15.03 2.47 -17.91
C TYR A 128 16.42 2.32 -17.27
N LYS A 129 17.44 3.02 -17.75
CA LYS A 129 18.77 3.01 -17.09
C LYS A 129 18.71 3.58 -15.67
N LEU A 130 17.92 4.63 -15.44
CA LEU A 130 17.68 5.16 -14.09
C LEU A 130 16.97 4.14 -13.21
N ALA A 131 15.98 3.42 -13.75
CA ALA A 131 15.31 2.34 -13.04
C ALA A 131 16.27 1.19 -12.67
N ALA A 132 17.17 0.81 -13.59
CA ALA A 132 18.22 -0.17 -13.33
C ALA A 132 19.21 0.31 -12.26
N ALA A 133 19.55 1.60 -12.22
CA ALA A 133 20.42 2.14 -11.18
C ALA A 133 19.74 2.17 -9.80
N ALA A 134 18.42 2.38 -9.76
CA ALA A 134 17.64 2.41 -8.53
C ALA A 134 17.43 1.02 -7.93
N ASP A 135 17.27 0.00 -8.77
CA ASP A 135 17.18 -1.41 -8.37
C ASP A 135 18.10 -2.27 -9.26
N PRO A 136 19.40 -2.38 -8.89
CA PRO A 136 20.40 -3.05 -9.72
C PRO A 136 20.06 -4.50 -10.04
N LEU A 137 19.43 -5.23 -9.11
CA LEU A 137 19.11 -6.66 -9.29
C LEU A 137 17.79 -6.89 -10.04
N ASN A 138 17.09 -5.82 -10.44
CA ASN A 138 15.94 -5.96 -11.32
C ASN A 138 16.39 -6.10 -12.77
N ARG A 139 16.19 -7.29 -13.35
CA ARG A 139 16.51 -7.52 -14.76
C ARG A 139 15.61 -6.76 -15.74
N LEU A 140 14.39 -6.38 -15.34
CA LEU A 140 13.36 -5.90 -16.28
C LEU A 140 13.78 -4.66 -17.08
N PRO A 141 14.40 -3.62 -16.50
CA PRO A 141 14.81 -2.46 -17.27
C PRO A 141 15.78 -2.81 -18.41
N TRP A 142 16.74 -3.71 -18.19
CA TRP A 142 17.67 -4.16 -19.22
C TRP A 142 16.98 -4.95 -20.34
N VAL A 143 15.99 -5.77 -19.97
CA VAL A 143 15.17 -6.51 -20.93
C VAL A 143 14.36 -5.56 -21.80
N GLU A 144 13.75 -4.54 -21.19
CA GLU A 144 12.97 -3.55 -21.94
C GLU A 144 13.88 -2.71 -22.85
N ILE A 145 15.04 -2.22 -22.38
CA ILE A 145 16.00 -1.49 -23.25
C ILE A 145 16.38 -2.32 -24.48
N ALA A 146 16.68 -3.62 -24.31
CA ALA A 146 17.02 -4.48 -25.44
C ALA A 146 15.86 -4.65 -26.43
N LYS A 147 14.61 -4.71 -25.95
CA LYS A 147 13.43 -4.69 -26.83
C LYS A 147 13.25 -3.36 -27.53
N VAL A 148 13.48 -2.22 -26.86
CA VAL A 148 13.41 -0.90 -27.51
C VAL A 148 14.35 -0.84 -28.70
N TYR A 149 15.61 -1.22 -28.50
CA TYR A 149 16.59 -1.25 -29.59
C TYR A 149 16.18 -2.18 -30.74
N LYS A 150 15.72 -3.39 -30.43
CA LYS A 150 15.35 -4.38 -31.45
C LYS A 150 14.07 -4.01 -32.20
N ASP A 151 13.00 -3.69 -31.47
CA ASP A 151 11.64 -3.67 -32.00
C ASP A 151 11.17 -2.26 -32.41
N HIS A 152 11.84 -1.20 -31.91
CA HIS A 152 11.44 0.19 -32.16
C HIS A 152 12.49 1.03 -32.86
N LEU A 153 13.79 0.73 -32.68
CA LEU A 153 14.89 1.49 -33.29
C LEU A 153 15.59 0.75 -34.42
N ASP A 154 15.18 -0.49 -34.73
CA ASP A 154 15.81 -1.35 -35.73
C ASP A 154 17.34 -1.47 -35.54
N ASP A 155 17.82 -1.38 -34.29
CA ASP A 155 19.23 -1.47 -33.91
C ASP A 155 19.51 -2.70 -33.02
N PRO A 156 19.52 -3.89 -33.62
CA PRO A 156 19.74 -5.11 -32.89
C PRO A 156 21.16 -5.23 -32.33
N ALA A 157 22.16 -4.58 -32.92
CA ALA A 157 23.51 -4.60 -32.39
C ALA A 157 23.55 -3.95 -30.99
N SER A 158 22.80 -2.87 -30.79
CA SER A 158 22.64 -2.24 -29.47
C SER A 158 21.79 -3.07 -28.52
N ALA A 159 20.80 -3.83 -29.00
CA ALA A 159 20.08 -4.79 -28.16
C ALA A 159 21.02 -5.87 -27.60
N VAL A 160 21.88 -6.45 -28.44
CA VAL A 160 22.86 -7.46 -28.03
C VAL A 160 23.88 -6.86 -27.04
N GLN A 161 24.39 -5.65 -27.32
CA GLN A 161 25.30 -4.94 -26.40
C GLN A 161 24.66 -4.64 -25.04
N THR A 162 23.37 -4.29 -25.02
CA THR A 162 22.62 -4.05 -23.77
C THR A 162 22.61 -5.29 -22.88
N ILE A 163 22.26 -6.46 -23.46
CA ILE A 163 22.22 -7.72 -22.70
C ILE A 163 23.62 -8.15 -22.23
N ARG A 164 24.65 -7.99 -23.07
CA ARG A 164 26.05 -8.22 -22.66
C ARG A 164 26.46 -7.32 -21.51
N HIS A 165 26.19 -6.02 -21.62
CA HIS A 165 26.52 -5.07 -20.57
C HIS A 165 25.82 -5.44 -19.26
N ALA A 166 24.53 -5.79 -19.30
CA ALA A 166 23.82 -6.24 -18.11
C ALA A 166 24.51 -7.46 -17.47
N LEU A 167 24.82 -8.49 -18.26
CA LEU A 167 25.52 -9.70 -17.80
C LEU A 167 26.91 -9.43 -17.20
N GLU A 168 27.65 -8.46 -17.75
CA GLU A 168 29.01 -8.14 -17.33
C GLU A 168 29.05 -7.11 -16.17
N SER A 169 27.99 -6.33 -16.00
CA SER A 169 27.94 -5.23 -15.04
C SER A 169 27.87 -5.70 -13.58
N GLN A 170 27.35 -6.90 -13.33
CA GLN A 170 27.15 -7.44 -11.99
C GLN A 170 26.90 -8.96 -12.00
N GLU A 171 27.00 -9.56 -10.82
CA GLU A 171 26.56 -10.94 -10.60
C GLU A 171 25.04 -10.99 -10.48
N TRP A 172 24.43 -11.91 -11.24
CA TRP A 172 22.97 -12.09 -11.28
C TRP A 172 22.57 -13.36 -10.56
N GLU A 173 21.36 -13.34 -10.00
CA GLU A 173 20.70 -14.55 -9.55
C GLU A 173 20.64 -15.59 -10.69
N VAL A 174 20.76 -16.87 -10.33
CA VAL A 174 20.91 -18.00 -11.25
C VAL A 174 19.87 -17.98 -12.39
N ASN A 175 18.61 -17.69 -12.06
CA ASN A 175 17.53 -17.63 -13.05
C ASN A 175 17.65 -16.43 -14.00
N ASP A 176 18.15 -15.30 -13.51
CA ASP A 176 18.27 -14.06 -14.29
C ASP A 176 19.51 -14.10 -15.19
N ALA A 177 20.62 -14.66 -14.70
CA ALA A 177 21.78 -14.99 -15.52
C ALA A 177 21.39 -15.93 -16.68
N ALA A 178 20.67 -17.02 -16.36
CA ALA A 178 20.18 -17.97 -17.36
C ALA A 178 19.20 -17.32 -18.35
N TYR A 179 18.33 -16.41 -17.87
CA TYR A 179 17.44 -15.61 -18.71
C TYR A 179 18.22 -14.76 -19.70
N PHE A 180 19.20 -13.99 -19.23
CA PHE A 180 19.98 -13.09 -20.08
C PHE A 180 20.77 -13.84 -21.14
N LEU A 181 21.42 -14.96 -20.79
CA LEU A 181 22.15 -15.78 -21.76
C LEU A 181 21.20 -16.42 -22.78
N PHE A 182 20.05 -16.93 -22.34
CA PHE A 182 19.03 -17.44 -23.26
C PHE A 182 18.56 -16.35 -24.23
N ARG A 183 18.28 -15.13 -23.73
CA ARG A 183 17.86 -14.00 -24.56
C ARG A 183 18.97 -13.54 -25.51
N LEU A 184 20.22 -13.57 -25.07
CA LEU A 184 21.38 -13.24 -25.89
C LEU A 184 21.50 -14.21 -27.07
N ALA A 185 21.32 -15.51 -26.82
CA ALA A 185 21.31 -16.53 -27.86
C ALA A 185 20.18 -16.31 -28.88
N GLU A 186 18.97 -15.96 -28.43
CA GLU A 186 17.87 -15.61 -29.35
C GLU A 186 18.23 -14.42 -30.24
N LEU A 187 18.85 -13.36 -29.69
CA LEU A 187 19.25 -12.20 -30.49
C LEU A 187 20.31 -12.54 -31.53
N TYR A 188 21.27 -13.42 -31.18
CA TYR A 188 22.29 -13.92 -32.12
C TYR A 188 21.68 -14.72 -33.26
N ASP A 189 20.66 -15.54 -32.98
CA ASP A 189 19.98 -16.32 -34.01
C ASP A 189 19.07 -15.45 -34.88
N GLU A 190 18.12 -14.75 -34.25
CA GLU A 190 17.04 -14.06 -34.93
C GLU A 190 17.53 -12.86 -35.74
N VAL A 191 18.59 -12.19 -35.27
CA VAL A 191 18.96 -10.91 -35.85
C VAL A 191 20.32 -10.89 -36.51
N GLU A 192 21.34 -11.48 -35.89
CA GLU A 192 22.65 -11.59 -36.54
C GLU A 192 22.68 -12.77 -37.54
N GLY A 193 21.67 -13.65 -37.54
CA GLY A 193 21.67 -14.88 -38.33
C GLY A 193 22.79 -15.84 -37.92
N ASN A 194 23.41 -15.60 -36.76
CA ASN A 194 24.56 -16.32 -36.26
C ASN A 194 24.11 -17.48 -35.36
N ARG A 195 23.46 -18.46 -36.00
CA ARG A 195 22.99 -19.70 -35.35
C ARG A 195 24.11 -20.42 -34.60
N ALA A 196 25.35 -20.36 -35.08
CA ALA A 196 26.48 -21.03 -34.44
C ALA A 196 26.78 -20.43 -33.05
N SER A 197 26.84 -19.10 -32.94
CA SER A 197 26.98 -18.43 -31.65
C SER A 197 25.78 -18.66 -30.75
N ALA A 198 24.57 -18.66 -31.30
CA ALA A 198 23.36 -18.97 -30.54
C ALA A 198 23.39 -20.38 -29.94
N ILE A 199 23.78 -21.41 -30.72
CA ILE A 199 23.94 -22.79 -30.24
C ILE A 199 24.98 -22.87 -29.12
N ALA A 200 26.13 -22.20 -29.27
CA ALA A 200 27.17 -22.20 -28.24
C ALA A 200 26.65 -21.63 -26.92
N ILE A 201 25.92 -20.51 -26.96
CA ILE A 201 25.33 -19.89 -25.77
C ILE A 201 24.21 -20.76 -25.20
N MET A 202 23.36 -21.37 -26.02
CA MET A 202 22.31 -22.28 -25.52
C MET A 202 22.90 -23.49 -24.80
N ASN A 203 23.99 -24.08 -25.32
CA ASN A 203 24.71 -25.15 -24.63
C ASN A 203 25.29 -24.66 -23.29
N GLN A 204 25.84 -23.45 -23.25
CA GLN A 204 26.28 -22.83 -22.00
C GLN A 204 25.13 -22.69 -20.99
N VAL A 205 23.93 -22.30 -21.43
CA VAL A 205 22.76 -22.19 -20.55
C VAL A 205 22.40 -23.56 -19.94
N VAL A 206 22.44 -24.63 -20.75
CA VAL A 206 22.16 -26.00 -20.31
C VAL A 206 23.21 -26.50 -19.30
N GLU A 207 24.49 -26.23 -19.56
CA GLU A 207 25.60 -26.71 -18.73
C GLU A 207 25.72 -25.95 -17.41
N GLN A 208 25.63 -24.61 -17.45
CA GLN A 208 25.90 -23.76 -16.29
C GLN A 208 24.69 -23.56 -15.37
N PHE A 209 23.46 -23.66 -15.91
CA PHE A 209 22.24 -23.42 -15.14
C PHE A 209 21.28 -24.62 -15.18
N PRO A 210 21.75 -25.83 -14.84
CA PRO A 210 20.92 -27.03 -14.91
C PRO A 210 19.73 -26.92 -13.95
N GLY A 211 18.55 -27.32 -14.43
CA GLY A 211 17.31 -27.31 -13.64
C GLY A 211 16.56 -25.98 -13.65
N THR A 212 17.05 -24.95 -14.34
CA THR A 212 16.28 -23.74 -14.58
C THR A 212 15.24 -23.97 -15.69
N ARG A 213 14.18 -23.16 -15.72
CA ARG A 213 13.24 -23.15 -16.86
C ARG A 213 13.96 -22.78 -18.16
N HIS A 214 14.95 -21.89 -18.07
CA HIS A 214 15.71 -21.42 -19.22
C HIS A 214 16.62 -22.50 -19.80
N SER A 215 17.22 -23.37 -18.98
CA SER A 215 17.95 -24.55 -19.48
C SER A 215 17.02 -25.53 -20.18
N ALA A 216 15.81 -25.78 -19.65
CA ALA A 216 14.84 -26.65 -20.31
C ALA A 216 14.39 -26.08 -21.67
N ASN A 217 14.14 -24.77 -21.74
CA ASN A 217 13.84 -24.09 -23.00
C ASN A 217 15.02 -24.13 -23.98
N ALA A 218 16.25 -23.97 -23.50
CA ALA A 218 17.46 -24.05 -24.32
C ALA A 218 17.62 -25.45 -24.93
N THR A 219 17.47 -26.52 -24.13
CA THR A 219 17.48 -27.90 -24.63
C THR A 219 16.43 -28.11 -25.72
N HIS A 220 15.21 -27.60 -25.51
CA HIS A 220 14.16 -27.70 -26.51
C HIS A 220 14.53 -26.99 -27.82
N LYS A 221 15.08 -25.78 -27.74
CA LYS A 221 15.50 -25.03 -28.93
C LYS A 221 16.68 -25.64 -29.66
N LEU A 222 17.66 -26.20 -28.94
CA LEU A 222 18.76 -26.95 -29.54
C LEU A 222 18.24 -28.12 -30.38
N HIS A 223 17.32 -28.93 -29.83
CA HIS A 223 16.71 -30.03 -30.59
C HIS A 223 15.90 -29.56 -31.80
N GLU A 224 15.13 -28.47 -31.67
CA GLU A 224 14.42 -27.88 -32.81
C GLU A 224 15.40 -27.46 -33.92
N TRP A 225 16.51 -26.82 -33.56
CA TRP A 225 17.52 -26.37 -34.50
C TRP A 225 18.26 -27.52 -35.17
N GLU A 226 18.60 -28.57 -34.43
CA GLU A 226 19.21 -29.80 -34.98
C GLU A 226 18.28 -30.48 -35.98
N ALA A 227 17.00 -30.65 -35.63
CA ALA A 227 16.00 -31.24 -36.51
C ALA A 227 15.82 -30.40 -37.80
N SER A 228 15.78 -29.07 -37.66
CA SER A 228 15.69 -28.15 -38.80
C SER A 228 16.92 -28.23 -39.71
N ALA A 229 18.13 -28.34 -39.14
CA ALA A 229 19.36 -28.49 -39.90
C ALA A 229 19.39 -29.82 -40.68
N ALA A 230 19.04 -30.93 -40.02
CA ALA A 230 19.00 -32.25 -40.66
C ALA A 230 18.00 -32.29 -41.84
N GLN A 231 16.83 -31.66 -41.68
CA GLN A 231 15.84 -31.55 -42.76
C GLN A 231 16.36 -30.70 -43.93
N ALA A 232 17.06 -29.60 -43.65
CA ALA A 232 17.64 -28.77 -44.69
C ALA A 232 18.73 -29.52 -45.48
N GLU A 233 19.59 -30.27 -44.80
CA GLU A 233 20.62 -31.12 -45.42
C GLU A 233 20.01 -32.22 -46.30
N GLU A 234 18.97 -32.91 -45.82
CA GLU A 234 18.26 -33.92 -46.59
C GLU A 234 17.61 -33.33 -47.85
N ALA A 235 16.93 -32.18 -47.71
CA ALA A 235 16.32 -31.49 -48.85
C ALA A 235 17.37 -31.07 -49.89
N GLU A 236 18.52 -30.57 -49.46
CA GLU A 236 19.62 -30.20 -50.36
C GLU A 236 20.22 -31.43 -51.06
N PHE A 237 20.40 -32.53 -50.33
CA PHE A 237 20.89 -33.79 -50.90
C PHE A 237 19.96 -34.30 -52.02
N ILE A 238 18.66 -34.33 -51.77
CA ILE A 238 17.64 -34.73 -52.76
C ILE A 238 17.65 -33.77 -53.97
N ALA A 239 17.79 -32.47 -53.74
CA ALA A 239 17.88 -31.49 -54.83
C ALA A 239 19.13 -31.72 -55.70
N ARG A 240 20.29 -31.97 -55.09
CA ARG A 240 21.54 -32.29 -55.80
C ARG A 240 21.42 -33.59 -56.61
N GLN A 241 20.78 -34.62 -56.07
CA GLN A 241 20.53 -35.86 -56.80
C GLN A 241 19.64 -35.65 -58.03
N LYS A 242 18.53 -34.91 -57.89
CA LYS A 242 17.64 -34.58 -59.02
C LYS A 242 18.36 -33.74 -60.08
N ALA A 243 19.17 -32.77 -59.68
CA ALA A 243 19.94 -31.95 -60.61
C ALA A 243 20.96 -32.77 -61.43
N ASN A 244 21.62 -33.75 -60.79
CA ASN A 244 22.58 -34.62 -61.47
C ASN A 244 21.90 -35.63 -62.42
N GLN A 245 20.67 -36.06 -62.12
CA GLN A 245 19.88 -36.93 -63.01
C GLN A 245 19.40 -36.20 -64.29
N ASN A 246 19.24 -34.87 -64.23
CA ASN A 246 18.73 -34.07 -65.34
C ASN A 246 19.83 -33.38 -66.18
N ARG A 247 21.11 -33.72 -65.98
CA ARG A 247 22.20 -33.21 -66.84
C ARG A 247 22.19 -33.93 -68.19
N PRO A 248 21.98 -33.23 -69.33
CA PRO A 248 22.11 -33.86 -70.64
C PRO A 248 23.57 -34.29 -70.88
N SER A 249 23.74 -35.48 -71.46
CA SER A 249 25.03 -36.08 -71.83
C SER A 249 25.76 -35.29 -72.90
#